data_AF-A0A971FS26-F1
#
_entry.id   AF-A0A971FS26-F1
#
_cell.length_a   1.000
_cell.length_b   1.000
_cell.length_c   1.000
_cell.angle_alpha   90.00
_cell.angle_beta   90.00
_cell.angle_gamma   90.00
#
_symmetry.space_group_name_H-M   'P 1'
#
loop_
_entity.id
_entity.type
_entity.pdbx_description
1 polymer ?
#
loop_
_entity_poly.entity_id
_entity_poly.type
_entity_poly.pdbx_seq_one_letter_code
_entity_poly.pdbx_strand_id
1 'polypeptide(L)' 'EDDRIWKCRNCGHIVIGKNAPEECPTCNHPQSYFEISAVNY' A
#
# COMPACT_ATOMS: atom_id res chain seq x y z
N GLU A 1 -3.65 -6.73 -16.42
CA GLU A 1 -4.17 -5.91 -15.32
C GLU A 1 -3.15 -6.01 -14.19
N ASP A 2 -2.35 -4.96 -13.95
CA ASP A 2 -1.20 -4.96 -13.01
C ASP A 2 -1.62 -4.27 -11.71
N ASP A 3 -2.67 -4.80 -11.07
CA ASP A 3 -3.12 -4.28 -9.79
C ASP A 3 -2.26 -4.88 -8.69
N ARG A 4 -1.58 -4.00 -7.93
CA ARG A 4 -0.72 -4.39 -6.83
C ARG A 4 -1.43 -4.11 -5.52
N ILE A 5 -1.16 -4.94 -4.53
CA ILE A 5 -1.64 -4.74 -3.18
C ILE A 5 -0.57 -3.97 -2.42
N TRP A 6 -0.94 -2.81 -1.88
CA TRP A 6 -0.08 -1.97 -1.07
C TRP A 6 -0.53 -2.03 0.37
N LYS A 7 0.35 -2.46 1.27
CA LYS A 7 0.06 -2.54 2.70
C LYS A 7 0.89 -1.53 3.46
N CYS A 8 0.25 -0.70 4.28
CA CYS A 8 0.95 0.24 5.15
C CYS A 8 1.63 -0.53 6.30
N ARG A 9 2.95 -0.37 6.46
CA ARG A 9 3.74 -0.94 7.55
C ARG A 9 3.47 -0.34 8.92
N ASN A 10 2.91 0.87 8.95
CA ASN A 10 2.66 1.58 10.21
C ASN A 10 1.34 1.15 10.85
N CYS A 11 0.24 1.15 10.09
CA CYS A 11 -1.11 0.89 10.63
C CYS A 11 -1.77 -0.39 10.07
N GLY A 12 -1.18 -1.04 9.06
CA GLY A 12 -1.76 -2.22 8.42
C GLY A 12 -2.82 -1.93 7.35
N HIS A 13 -3.10 -0.67 7.01
CA HIS A 13 -4.05 -0.29 5.96
C HIS A 13 -3.67 -0.89 4.60
N ILE A 14 -4.64 -1.47 3.88
CA ILE A 14 -4.42 -2.13 2.59
C ILE A 14 -5.14 -1.34 1.49
N VAL A 15 -4.42 -1.04 0.42
CA VAL A 15 -4.90 -0.35 -0.78
C VAL A 15 -4.59 -1.21 -2.00
N ILE A 16 -5.50 -1.25 -2.96
CA ILE A 16 -5.33 -2.03 -4.20
C ILE A 16 -5.26 -1.04 -5.36
N GLY A 17 -4.20 -1.12 -6.15
CA GLY A 17 -4.03 -0.32 -7.36
C GLY A 17 -2.61 -0.40 -7.92
N LYS A 18 -2.40 0.18 -9.09
CA LYS A 18 -1.08 0.20 -9.75
C LYS A 18 0.02 0.83 -8.88
N ASN A 19 -0.31 1.85 -8.10
CA ASN A 19 0.64 2.62 -7.28
C ASN A 19 0.10 2.82 -5.86
N ALA A 20 1.01 2.91 -4.87
CA ALA A 20 0.63 3.31 -3.52
C ALA A 20 0.21 4.79 -3.47
N PRO A 21 -0.70 5.17 -2.56
CA PRO A 21 -1.04 6.56 -2.33
C PRO A 21 0.14 7.34 -1.72
N GLU A 22 0.19 8.65 -1.95
CA GLU A 22 1.23 9.55 -1.42
C GLU A 22 1.27 9.56 0.11
N GLU A 23 0.11 9.36 0.74
CA GLU A 23 -0.06 9.27 2.18
C GLU A 23 -1.10 8.21 2.56
N CYS A 24 -0.89 7.58 3.71
CA CYS A 24 -1.85 6.61 4.23
C CYS A 24 -3.11 7.32 4.75
N PRO A 25 -4.32 6.99 4.28
CA PRO A 25 -5.55 7.66 4.71
C PRO A 25 -5.94 7.34 6.16
N THR A 26 -5.30 6.36 6.79
CA THR A 26 -5.59 5.96 8.19
C THR A 26 -4.63 6.59 9.19
N CYS A 27 -3.35 6.72 8.85
CA CYS A 27 -2.33 7.20 9.78
C CYS A 27 -1.51 8.39 9.26
N ASN A 28 -1.85 8.94 8.10
CA ASN A 28 -1.17 10.07 7.43
C ASN A 28 0.37 9.93 7.34
N HIS A 29 0.86 8.70 7.28
CA HIS A 29 2.28 8.44 7.03
C HIS A 29 2.56 8.42 5.53
N PRO A 30 3.76 8.82 5.10
CA PRO A 30 4.11 8.95 3.69
C PRO A 30 4.15 7.59 2.97
N GLN A 31 4.05 7.64 1.65
CA GLN A 31 4.09 6.49 0.74
C GLN A 31 5.23 5.50 1.03
N SER A 32 6.37 5.98 1.53
CA SER A 32 7.52 5.15 1.90
C SER A 32 7.21 4.06 2.93
N TYR A 33 6.10 4.18 3.68
CA TYR A 33 5.63 3.16 4.61
C TYR A 33 4.81 2.06 3.95
N PHE A 34 4.45 2.17 2.67
CA PHE A 34 3.73 1.12 1.96
C PHE A 34 4.67 0.05 1.40
N GLU A 35 4.32 -1.21 1.59
CA GLU A 35 4.99 -2.35 0.97
C GLU A 35 4.07 -3.04 -0.04
N ILE A 36 4.66 -3.54 -1.13
CA ILE A 36 3.94 -4.33 -2.12
C ILE A 36 3.75 -5.73 -1.56
N SER A 37 2.50 -6.10 -1.28
CA SER A 37 2.11 -7.46 -0.96
C SER A 37 1.97 -8.23 -2.27
N ALA A 38 3.10 -8.66 -2.84
CA ALA A 38 3.11 -9.48 -4.05
C ALA A 38 2.61 -10.89 -3.70
N VAL A 39 1.32 -11.13 -3.91
CA VAL A 39 0.76 -12.48 -3.94
C VAL A 39 1.22 -13.11 -5.25
N ASN A 40 2.40 -13.72 -5.25
CA ASN A 40 2.80 -14.61 -6.34
C ASN A 40 1.91 -15.85 -6.23
N TYR A 41 1.04 -16.05 -7.23
CA TYR A 41 0.20 -17.24 -7.37
C TYR A 41 1.00 -18.37 -8.03
#